data_AF-Q3A722-F1
#
_entry.id   AF-Q3A722-F1
#
_cell.length_a   1.000
_cell.length_b   1.000
_cell.length_c   1.000
_cell.angle_alpha   90.00
_cell.angle_beta   90.00
_cell.angle_gamma   90.00
#
_symmetry.space_group_name_H-M   'P 1'
#
loop_
_entity.id
_entity.type
_entity.pdbx_description
1 polymer ?
#
loop_
_entity_poly.entity_id
_entity_poly.type
_entity_poly.pdbx_seq_one_letter_code
_entity_poly.pdbx_strand_id
1 'polypeptide(L)'
;MESLDQRLARLEARLEKLEQHLNLKPTPPEPPQETFSFHPPTSGKAGQSAPPSGPATPPTAPPAPAQKPAPSPQSGIITRLLGLGGSLALVLAAAYLIKLAYDSGWLSLSPQMRIGLAMLGGLALITTGLYLRKKDRSYASLLPAAGIVILFLAIYAAHLYYDLIGSGVAGLGVVLTCLFSLWLCHLFDSNLYALFAIGGSYAAPFLIRNTTHQIWPLMLYFSAWSVVFCIFSLFTGRRRHYLLALYLAIAGFDIIWRRTAGDPWQAALFYQTAQLAIFGICAALFTLRHKRPLTRRSAALHLPALLIFYILQYTLLHRHLPQLAPWIALASVIVVGICYLVPRLLLKRELPGGRLILFCYGSLALVHAGYLELMPQNWRPWLALLALPALAVWFVTSKRNLFTDWALLAAIGLMWLVNFSRTIGNDLPAHVSGLQILPLLHAAELYAGYALLRKQHRMERVLGGVLVYLGHFAAMAAAWQILQSSLGVSLAWGLLALVCLGLALPLRDRILGHSSLLLFAFSALKVLFNDLAGAAPPVRIGCLLVVGVTLYAGGWLYRYIEQLSPPKT
;
A
#
# COMPACT_ATOMS: atom_id res chain seq x y z
N MET A 1 11.22 18.43 -41.97
CA MET A 1 11.23 17.29 -41.03
C MET A 1 12.62 16.67 -41.12
N GLU A 2 13.42 16.77 -40.06
CA GLU A 2 14.77 16.19 -39.98
C GLU A 2 14.66 14.65 -40.08
N SER A 3 15.42 13.99 -40.95
CA SER A 3 15.31 12.54 -41.15
C SER A 3 15.81 11.78 -39.92
N LEU A 4 15.31 10.57 -39.69
CA LEU A 4 15.66 9.75 -38.53
C LEU A 4 17.19 9.53 -38.44
N ASP A 5 17.84 9.39 -39.59
CA ASP A 5 19.28 9.18 -39.72
C ASP A 5 20.08 10.41 -39.28
N GLN A 6 19.60 11.62 -39.59
CA GLN A 6 20.23 12.87 -39.13
C GLN A 6 20.13 13.02 -37.62
N ARG A 7 19.00 12.59 -37.01
CA ARG A 7 18.84 12.58 -35.56
C ARG A 7 19.76 11.55 -34.89
N LEU A 8 19.91 10.36 -35.47
CA LEU A 8 20.80 9.32 -34.95
C LEU A 8 22.26 9.78 -34.99
N ALA A 9 22.73 10.28 -36.13
CA ALA A 9 24.10 10.79 -36.27
C ALA A 9 24.40 11.92 -35.26
N ARG A 10 23.42 12.78 -35.00
CA ARG A 10 23.55 13.89 -34.04
C ARG A 10 23.57 13.42 -32.59
N LEU A 11 22.90 12.31 -32.28
CA LEU A 11 22.92 11.69 -30.96
C LEU A 11 24.23 10.94 -30.73
N GLU A 12 24.71 10.18 -31.71
CA GLU A 12 26.00 9.48 -31.67
C GLU A 12 27.16 10.45 -31.44
N ALA A 13 27.21 11.56 -32.21
CA ALA A 13 28.24 12.59 -32.04
C ALA A 13 28.18 13.29 -30.66
N ARG A 14 27.00 13.36 -30.03
CA ARG A 14 26.85 13.88 -28.66
C ARG A 14 27.30 12.87 -27.61
N LEU A 15 27.05 11.59 -27.85
CA LEU A 15 27.42 10.49 -26.97
C LEU A 15 28.95 10.34 -26.95
N GLU A 16 29.59 10.40 -28.12
CA GLU A 16 31.05 10.34 -28.25
C GLU A 16 31.74 11.52 -27.54
N LYS A 17 31.18 12.74 -27.65
CA LYS A 17 31.67 13.91 -26.89
C LYS A 17 31.52 13.76 -25.37
N LEU A 18 30.46 13.08 -24.91
CA LEU A 18 30.21 12.80 -23.50
C LEU A 18 31.15 11.70 -22.97
N GLU A 19 31.39 10.65 -23.76
CA GLU A 19 32.31 9.57 -23.42
C GLU A 19 33.76 10.07 -23.31
N GLN A 20 34.17 10.98 -24.21
CA GLN A 20 35.46 11.67 -24.13
C GLN A 20 35.57 12.58 -22.89
N HIS A 21 34.49 13.28 -22.50
CA HIS A 21 34.46 14.10 -21.29
C HIS A 21 34.49 13.27 -19.99
N LEU A 22 33.95 12.05 -20.02
CA LEU A 22 33.86 11.17 -18.86
C LEU A 22 35.02 10.18 -18.75
N ASN A 23 35.99 10.21 -19.69
CA ASN A 23 37.18 9.36 -19.73
C ASN A 23 36.83 7.85 -19.64
N LEU A 24 35.69 7.46 -20.19
CA LEU A 24 35.22 6.08 -20.22
C LEU A 24 35.94 5.36 -21.36
N LYS A 25 37.08 4.75 -21.05
CA LYS A 25 37.81 3.92 -22.03
C LYS A 25 37.01 2.64 -22.28
N PRO A 26 36.70 2.28 -23.54
CA PRO A 26 36.15 0.95 -23.84
C PRO A 26 37.20 -0.10 -23.48
N THR A 27 36.86 -1.04 -22.59
CA THR A 27 37.71 -2.21 -22.30
C THR A 27 37.60 -3.19 -23.47
N PRO A 28 38.69 -3.51 -24.19
CA PRO A 28 38.67 -4.56 -25.22
C PRO A 28 38.47 -5.95 -24.59
N PRO A 29 37.79 -6.89 -25.26
CA PRO A 29 37.70 -8.26 -24.78
C PRO A 29 39.07 -8.95 -24.84
N GLU A 30 39.51 -9.50 -23.72
CA GLU A 30 40.77 -10.24 -23.58
C GLU A 30 40.66 -11.64 -24.22
N PRO A 31 41.62 -12.07 -25.06
CA PRO A 31 41.59 -13.38 -25.71
C PRO A 31 42.03 -14.53 -24.76
N PRO A 32 41.60 -15.78 -25.00
CA PRO A 32 41.87 -16.90 -24.11
C PRO A 32 43.31 -17.41 -24.29
N GLN A 33 44.10 -17.45 -23.20
CA GLN A 33 45.35 -18.20 -23.14
C GLN A 33 45.13 -19.51 -22.38
N GLU A 34 45.17 -20.62 -23.12
CA GLU A 34 45.42 -21.96 -22.60
C GLU A 34 46.92 -22.15 -22.37
N THR A 35 47.33 -22.43 -21.13
CA THR A 35 48.60 -23.12 -20.87
C THR A 35 48.44 -24.03 -19.66
N PHE A 36 48.30 -25.33 -19.91
CA PHE A 36 48.46 -26.39 -18.91
C PHE A 36 49.97 -26.68 -18.74
N SER A 37 50.49 -26.54 -17.52
CA SER A 37 51.83 -27.01 -17.15
C SER A 37 51.73 -27.94 -15.94
N PHE A 38 52.08 -29.21 -16.13
CA PHE A 38 52.17 -30.24 -15.10
C PHE A 38 53.59 -30.29 -14.52
N HIS A 39 53.72 -30.28 -13.19
CA HIS A 39 54.92 -30.75 -12.49
C HIS A 39 54.52 -31.83 -11.46
N PRO A 40 55.24 -32.97 -11.39
CA PRO A 40 55.00 -34.01 -10.39
C PRO A 40 55.79 -33.76 -9.09
N PRO A 41 55.37 -34.29 -7.92
CA PRO A 41 56.12 -34.16 -6.67
C PRO A 41 56.99 -35.39 -6.38
N THR A 42 58.23 -35.15 -5.92
CA THR A 42 59.13 -36.19 -5.39
C THR A 42 59.46 -35.91 -3.92
N SER A 43 59.44 -36.97 -3.12
CA SER A 43 59.60 -37.09 -1.67
C SER A 43 61.01 -36.80 -1.12
N GLY A 44 61.15 -36.36 0.15
CA GLY A 44 62.43 -36.40 0.87
C GLY A 44 62.55 -35.73 2.26
N LYS A 45 62.43 -36.55 3.33
CA LYS A 45 63.04 -36.58 4.69
C LYS A 45 63.49 -35.32 5.50
N ALA A 46 62.94 -35.27 6.74
CA ALA A 46 63.54 -35.17 8.10
C ALA A 46 64.61 -34.12 8.52
N GLY A 47 64.35 -33.42 9.64
CA GLY A 47 65.34 -32.75 10.49
C GLY A 47 64.71 -32.03 11.72
N GLN A 48 65.23 -32.30 12.92
CA GLN A 48 64.72 -31.89 14.26
C GLN A 48 65.19 -30.49 14.70
N SER A 49 64.40 -29.78 15.53
CA SER A 49 64.77 -29.10 16.82
C SER A 49 63.71 -28.07 17.27
N ALA A 50 63.49 -27.94 18.59
CA ALA A 50 62.49 -27.09 19.26
C ALA A 50 63.14 -25.89 20.00
N PRO A 51 62.44 -25.11 20.85
CA PRO A 51 61.48 -23.99 20.67
C PRO A 51 62.07 -22.65 21.28
N PRO A 52 61.35 -21.59 21.76
CA PRO A 52 59.92 -21.21 21.73
C PRO A 52 59.63 -19.73 21.37
N SER A 53 58.34 -19.35 21.48
CA SER A 53 57.75 -18.02 21.78
C SER A 53 57.18 -17.16 20.62
N GLY A 54 55.86 -16.99 20.66
CA GLY A 54 55.07 -16.04 19.86
C GLY A 54 53.60 -16.48 19.74
N PRO A 55 52.60 -15.69 20.19
CA PRO A 55 51.19 -16.03 20.01
C PRO A 55 50.82 -15.99 18.53
N ALA A 56 50.42 -17.13 17.98
CA ALA A 56 50.03 -17.29 16.59
C ALA A 56 48.64 -16.69 16.30
N THR A 57 48.58 -15.89 15.25
CA THR A 57 47.38 -15.55 14.48
C THR A 57 46.65 -16.81 14.00
N PRO A 58 45.30 -16.80 13.88
CA PRO A 58 44.55 -17.95 13.39
C PRO A 58 44.90 -18.28 11.93
N PRO A 59 44.89 -19.56 11.51
CA PRO A 59 45.24 -19.95 10.14
C PRO A 59 44.13 -19.61 9.15
N THR A 60 44.53 -19.03 8.02
CA THR A 60 43.71 -18.84 6.82
C THR A 60 43.22 -20.20 6.30
N ALA A 61 41.90 -20.35 6.16
CA ALA A 61 41.28 -21.55 5.59
C ALA A 61 41.64 -21.73 4.10
N PRO A 62 41.66 -22.97 3.57
CA PRO A 62 41.98 -23.26 2.16
C PRO A 62 40.96 -22.63 1.19
N PRO A 63 41.34 -22.31 -0.06
CA PRO A 63 40.42 -21.75 -1.04
C PRO A 63 39.33 -22.77 -1.39
N ALA A 64 38.08 -22.37 -1.20
CA ALA A 64 36.91 -23.16 -1.60
C ALA A 64 36.88 -23.33 -3.13
N PRO A 65 36.32 -24.44 -3.66
CA PRO A 65 36.19 -24.66 -5.10
C PRO A 65 35.37 -23.52 -5.72
N ALA A 66 35.85 -22.96 -6.83
CA ALA A 66 35.13 -21.95 -7.61
C ALA A 66 33.74 -22.49 -7.99
N GLN A 67 32.70 -21.98 -7.32
CA GLN A 67 31.32 -22.22 -7.70
C GLN A 67 31.10 -21.58 -9.08
N LYS A 68 30.67 -22.40 -10.05
CA LYS A 68 30.11 -21.92 -11.32
C LYS A 68 29.10 -20.81 -11.02
N PRO A 69 29.14 -19.65 -11.72
CA PRO A 69 28.19 -18.57 -11.49
C PRO A 69 26.76 -19.10 -11.65
N ALA A 70 25.94 -18.91 -10.62
CA ALA A 70 24.51 -19.18 -10.71
C ALA A 70 23.92 -18.35 -11.87
N PRO A 71 23.06 -18.92 -12.72
CA PRO A 71 22.46 -18.18 -13.82
C PRO A 71 21.69 -16.97 -13.26
N SER A 72 21.92 -15.80 -13.85
CA SER A 72 21.33 -14.54 -13.42
C SER A 72 19.78 -14.59 -13.49
N PRO A 73 19.06 -14.05 -12.49
CA PRO A 73 17.59 -14.10 -12.45
C PRO A 73 16.89 -13.39 -13.62
N GLN A 74 17.63 -12.62 -14.42
CA GLN A 74 17.11 -11.85 -15.56
C GLN A 74 16.96 -12.70 -16.84
N SER A 75 17.79 -13.73 -17.06
CA SER A 75 17.67 -14.58 -18.27
C SER A 75 16.39 -15.41 -18.25
N GLY A 76 15.98 -15.90 -17.07
CA GLY A 76 14.76 -16.69 -16.90
C GLY A 76 13.45 -15.93 -17.10
N ILE A 77 13.44 -14.60 -16.97
CA ILE A 77 12.23 -13.79 -17.19
C ILE A 77 12.02 -13.55 -18.68
N ILE A 78 13.09 -13.23 -19.42
CA ILE A 78 13.03 -12.96 -20.86
C ILE A 78 12.66 -14.24 -21.61
N THR A 79 13.32 -15.37 -21.33
CA THR A 79 12.99 -16.65 -21.98
C THR A 79 11.57 -17.12 -21.67
N ARG A 80 11.06 -16.82 -20.45
CA ARG A 80 9.70 -17.18 -20.04
C ARG A 80 8.64 -16.26 -20.62
N LEU A 81 8.93 -14.97 -20.77
CA LEU A 81 8.07 -14.02 -21.49
C LEU A 81 8.04 -14.32 -22.99
N LEU A 82 9.17 -14.69 -23.59
CA LEU A 82 9.26 -15.06 -25.00
C LEU A 82 8.55 -16.39 -25.27
N GLY A 83 8.70 -17.38 -24.37
CA GLY A 83 7.96 -18.64 -24.43
C GLY A 83 6.45 -18.48 -24.20
N LEU A 84 6.04 -17.62 -23.26
CA LEU A 84 4.63 -17.30 -23.02
C LEU A 84 4.03 -16.52 -24.21
N GLY A 85 4.77 -15.55 -24.75
CA GLY A 85 4.38 -14.76 -25.91
C GLY A 85 4.25 -15.62 -27.17
N GLY A 86 5.23 -16.49 -27.44
CA GLY A 86 5.18 -17.42 -28.57
C GLY A 86 4.07 -18.46 -28.45
N SER A 87 3.86 -19.02 -27.25
CA SER A 87 2.76 -19.96 -27.00
C SER A 87 1.39 -19.28 -27.10
N LEU A 88 1.23 -18.07 -26.56
CA LEU A 88 -0.02 -17.31 -26.66
C LEU A 88 -0.30 -16.89 -28.11
N ALA A 89 0.72 -16.46 -28.86
CA ALA A 89 0.61 -16.13 -30.27
C ALA A 89 0.22 -17.35 -31.12
N LEU A 90 0.82 -18.53 -30.87
CA LEU A 90 0.45 -19.78 -31.54
C LEU A 90 -0.98 -20.22 -31.23
N VAL A 91 -1.40 -20.13 -29.97
CA VAL A 91 -2.78 -20.46 -29.58
C VAL A 91 -3.78 -19.47 -30.21
N LEU A 92 -3.47 -18.17 -30.21
CA LEU A 92 -4.30 -17.16 -30.86
C LEU A 92 -4.33 -17.35 -32.38
N ALA A 93 -3.20 -17.62 -33.02
CA ALA A 93 -3.12 -17.89 -34.45
C ALA A 93 -3.95 -19.13 -34.83
N ALA A 94 -3.84 -20.22 -34.07
CA ALA A 94 -4.65 -21.41 -34.27
C ALA A 94 -6.15 -21.12 -34.07
N ALA A 95 -6.52 -20.38 -33.02
CA ALA A 95 -7.91 -19.98 -32.78
C ALA A 95 -8.46 -19.08 -33.90
N TYR A 96 -7.66 -18.14 -34.41
CA TYR A 96 -8.01 -17.29 -35.55
C TYR A 96 -8.13 -18.07 -36.85
N LEU A 97 -7.25 -19.05 -37.10
CA LEU A 97 -7.31 -19.89 -38.29
C LEU A 97 -8.58 -20.76 -38.29
N ILE A 98 -8.96 -21.29 -37.13
CA ILE A 98 -10.22 -22.03 -36.95
C ILE A 98 -11.42 -21.11 -37.15
N LYS A 99 -11.40 -19.89 -36.60
CA LYS A 99 -12.44 -18.88 -36.83
C LYS A 99 -12.54 -18.51 -38.32
N LEU A 100 -11.41 -18.31 -39.00
CA LEU A 100 -11.35 -17.97 -40.41
C LEU A 100 -11.88 -19.10 -41.30
N ALA A 101 -11.51 -20.36 -41.01
CA ALA A 101 -12.02 -21.54 -41.72
C ALA A 101 -13.53 -21.76 -41.50
N TYR A 102 -14.04 -21.28 -40.36
CA TYR A 102 -15.47 -21.29 -40.04
C TYR A 102 -16.24 -20.16 -40.75
N ASP A 103 -15.76 -18.91 -40.64
CA ASP A 103 -16.38 -17.73 -41.25
C ASP A 103 -16.40 -17.83 -42.79
N SER A 104 -15.45 -18.58 -43.38
CA SER A 104 -15.39 -18.88 -44.82
C SER A 104 -16.29 -20.05 -45.26
N GLY A 105 -17.03 -20.69 -44.34
CA GLY A 105 -17.95 -21.79 -44.66
C GLY A 105 -17.27 -23.12 -44.99
N TRP A 106 -15.95 -23.22 -44.83
CA TRP A 106 -15.15 -24.41 -45.13
C TRP A 106 -15.46 -25.59 -44.20
N LEU A 107 -15.96 -25.28 -43.00
CA LEU A 107 -16.23 -26.21 -41.91
C LEU A 107 -17.62 -25.89 -41.30
N SER A 108 -18.70 -26.39 -41.92
CA SER A 108 -20.07 -26.30 -41.39
C SER A 108 -20.28 -27.24 -40.18
N LEU A 109 -19.50 -27.06 -39.12
CA LEU A 109 -19.62 -27.88 -37.90
C LEU A 109 -20.88 -27.50 -37.13
N SER A 110 -21.61 -28.52 -36.67
CA SER A 110 -22.68 -28.33 -35.68
C SER A 110 -22.12 -27.75 -34.39
N PRO A 111 -22.92 -26.99 -33.61
CA PRO A 111 -22.52 -26.47 -32.30
C PRO A 111 -21.87 -27.50 -31.36
N GLN A 112 -22.40 -28.73 -31.36
CA GLN A 112 -21.89 -29.87 -30.60
C GLN A 112 -20.47 -30.26 -31.02
N MET A 113 -20.21 -30.34 -32.32
CA MET A 113 -18.88 -30.69 -32.83
C MET A 113 -17.85 -29.61 -32.53
N ARG A 114 -18.24 -28.32 -32.51
CA ARG A 114 -17.32 -27.21 -32.18
C ARG A 114 -16.83 -27.28 -30.74
N ILE A 115 -17.75 -27.49 -29.81
CA ILE A 115 -17.43 -27.64 -28.38
C ILE A 115 -16.65 -28.94 -28.16
N GLY A 116 -17.05 -30.04 -28.81
CA GLY A 116 -16.33 -31.31 -28.75
C GLY A 116 -14.88 -31.18 -29.24
N LEU A 117 -14.65 -30.51 -30.36
CA LEU A 117 -13.31 -30.26 -30.89
C LEU A 117 -12.48 -29.35 -29.98
N ALA A 118 -13.10 -28.32 -29.38
CA ALA A 118 -12.43 -27.47 -28.39
C ALA A 118 -12.02 -28.27 -27.14
N MET A 119 -12.90 -29.13 -26.62
CA MET A 119 -12.58 -30.01 -25.50
C MET A 119 -11.45 -31.00 -25.84
N LEU A 120 -11.51 -31.63 -27.02
CA LEU A 120 -10.47 -32.53 -27.51
C LEU A 120 -9.13 -31.80 -27.70
N GLY A 121 -9.14 -30.59 -28.25
CA GLY A 121 -7.94 -29.75 -28.39
C GLY A 121 -7.35 -29.36 -27.03
N GLY A 122 -8.19 -28.97 -26.07
CA GLY A 122 -7.76 -28.71 -24.70
C GLY A 122 -7.15 -29.93 -24.03
N LEU A 123 -7.78 -31.10 -24.17
CA LEU A 123 -7.27 -32.36 -23.64
C LEU A 123 -5.96 -32.79 -24.34
N ALA A 124 -5.85 -32.61 -25.65
CA ALA A 124 -4.65 -32.89 -26.42
C ALA A 124 -3.47 -32.03 -25.99
N LEU A 125 -3.69 -30.74 -25.68
CA LEU A 125 -2.64 -29.88 -25.10
C LEU A 125 -2.20 -30.37 -23.71
N ILE A 126 -3.16 -30.82 -22.89
CA ILE A 126 -2.86 -31.38 -21.56
C ILE A 126 -2.05 -32.67 -21.66
N THR A 127 -2.49 -33.63 -22.48
CA THR A 127 -1.79 -34.91 -22.66
C THR A 127 -0.41 -34.73 -23.29
N THR A 128 -0.29 -33.83 -24.27
CA THR A 128 0.99 -33.46 -24.88
C THR A 128 1.94 -32.86 -23.84
N GLY A 129 1.48 -31.93 -23.01
CA GLY A 129 2.30 -31.37 -21.93
C GLY A 129 2.68 -32.39 -20.85
N LEU A 130 1.81 -33.36 -20.55
CA LEU A 130 2.13 -34.48 -19.66
C LEU A 130 3.21 -35.40 -20.25
N TYR A 131 3.16 -35.67 -21.56
CA TYR A 131 4.19 -36.44 -22.26
C TYR A 131 5.54 -35.71 -22.29
N LEU A 132 5.54 -34.40 -22.57
CA LEU A 132 6.75 -33.57 -22.61
C LEU A 132 7.33 -33.24 -21.22
N ARG A 133 6.60 -33.56 -20.14
CA ARG A 133 7.01 -33.28 -18.75
C ARG A 133 8.38 -33.87 -18.39
N LYS A 134 8.75 -35.02 -18.97
CA LYS A 134 10.05 -35.68 -18.71
C LYS A 134 11.24 -34.92 -19.31
N LYS A 135 11.02 -34.09 -20.33
CA LYS A 135 12.09 -33.38 -21.06
C LYS A 135 12.36 -31.99 -20.48
N ASP A 136 11.31 -31.18 -20.29
CA ASP A 136 11.39 -29.88 -19.59
C ASP A 136 10.07 -29.61 -18.87
N ARG A 137 10.09 -29.75 -17.53
CA ARG A 137 8.91 -29.55 -16.68
C ARG A 137 8.40 -28.11 -16.71
N SER A 138 9.28 -27.12 -16.79
CA SER A 138 8.89 -25.70 -16.72
C SER A 138 8.20 -25.28 -18.01
N TYR A 139 8.81 -25.60 -19.16
CA TYR A 139 8.25 -25.27 -20.47
C TYR A 139 7.00 -26.11 -20.78
N ALA A 140 7.04 -27.42 -20.52
CA ALA A 140 5.88 -28.30 -20.73
C ALA A 140 4.68 -27.90 -19.87
N SER A 141 4.87 -27.21 -18.74
CA SER A 141 3.76 -26.76 -17.89
C SER A 141 2.86 -25.71 -18.55
N LEU A 142 3.29 -25.06 -19.63
CA LEU A 142 2.49 -24.04 -20.32
C LEU A 142 1.36 -24.66 -21.15
N LEU A 143 1.60 -25.80 -21.80
CA LEU A 143 0.63 -26.48 -22.67
C LEU A 143 -0.62 -26.94 -21.90
N PRO A 144 -0.51 -27.70 -20.79
CA PRO A 144 -1.68 -28.12 -20.03
C PRO A 144 -2.38 -26.94 -19.36
N ALA A 145 -1.65 -25.87 -19.04
CA ALA A 145 -2.25 -24.67 -18.48
C ALA A 145 -3.16 -23.97 -19.51
N ALA A 146 -2.73 -23.88 -20.77
CA ALA A 146 -3.58 -23.43 -21.88
C ALA A 146 -4.77 -24.37 -22.11
N GLY A 147 -4.54 -25.69 -22.04
CA GLY A 147 -5.62 -26.68 -22.16
C GLY A 147 -6.71 -26.54 -21.09
N ILE A 148 -6.34 -26.28 -19.83
CA ILE A 148 -7.31 -26.00 -18.75
C ILE A 148 -8.15 -24.75 -19.04
N VAL A 149 -7.54 -23.68 -19.56
CA VAL A 149 -8.28 -22.47 -19.95
C VAL A 149 -9.28 -22.79 -21.06
N ILE A 150 -8.87 -23.57 -22.07
CA ILE A 150 -9.76 -24.00 -23.16
C ILE A 150 -10.91 -24.85 -22.63
N LEU A 151 -10.67 -25.75 -21.67
CA LEU A 151 -11.74 -26.55 -21.06
C LEU A 151 -12.77 -25.67 -20.34
N PHE A 152 -12.34 -24.69 -19.54
CA PHE A 152 -13.27 -23.72 -18.93
C PHE A 152 -14.07 -22.95 -19.99
N LEU A 153 -13.41 -22.41 -21.02
CA LEU A 153 -14.07 -21.69 -22.10
C LEU A 153 -15.06 -22.56 -22.86
N ALA A 154 -14.73 -23.83 -23.12
CA ALA A 154 -15.61 -24.77 -23.80
C ALA A 154 -16.88 -25.03 -22.98
N ILE A 155 -16.76 -25.20 -21.65
CA ILE A 155 -17.91 -25.36 -20.75
C ILE A 155 -18.80 -24.11 -20.76
N TYR A 156 -18.20 -22.91 -20.67
CA TYR A 156 -18.95 -21.66 -20.70
C TYR A 156 -19.63 -21.41 -22.05
N ALA A 157 -18.94 -21.66 -23.16
CA ALA A 157 -19.51 -21.53 -24.50
C ALA A 157 -20.67 -22.51 -24.71
N ALA A 158 -20.53 -23.75 -24.23
CA ALA A 158 -21.57 -24.77 -24.30
C ALA A 158 -22.85 -24.36 -23.58
N HIS A 159 -22.73 -23.68 -22.44
CA HIS A 159 -23.88 -23.23 -21.68
C HIS A 159 -24.43 -21.87 -22.18
N LEU A 160 -23.59 -20.86 -22.39
CA LEU A 160 -24.03 -19.49 -22.65
C LEU A 160 -24.37 -19.19 -24.11
N TYR A 161 -23.55 -19.69 -25.03
CA TYR A 161 -23.59 -19.24 -26.42
C TYR A 161 -24.40 -20.21 -27.29
N TYR A 162 -24.32 -21.49 -26.97
CA TYR A 162 -24.95 -22.53 -27.77
C TYR A 162 -26.11 -23.23 -27.05
N ASP A 163 -26.37 -22.96 -25.75
CA ASP A 163 -27.44 -23.58 -24.95
C ASP A 163 -27.45 -25.13 -24.98
N LEU A 164 -26.29 -25.78 -25.15
CA LEU A 164 -26.17 -27.24 -25.25
C LEU A 164 -26.39 -27.96 -23.93
N ILE A 165 -25.97 -27.34 -22.83
CA ILE A 165 -25.94 -27.96 -21.50
C ILE A 165 -26.64 -27.07 -20.48
N GLY A 166 -27.40 -27.69 -19.58
CA GLY A 166 -28.04 -26.99 -18.46
C GLY A 166 -27.02 -26.46 -17.44
N SER A 167 -27.45 -25.51 -16.61
CA SER A 167 -26.62 -24.85 -15.59
C SER A 167 -26.00 -25.84 -14.59
N GLY A 168 -26.71 -26.90 -14.22
CA GLY A 168 -26.21 -27.94 -13.32
C GLY A 168 -25.02 -28.72 -13.90
N VAL A 169 -25.11 -29.13 -15.17
CA VAL A 169 -24.01 -29.86 -15.85
C VAL A 169 -22.82 -28.94 -16.09
N ALA A 170 -23.07 -27.68 -16.47
CA ALA A 170 -22.01 -26.67 -16.60
C ALA A 170 -21.28 -26.44 -15.27
N GLY A 171 -22.02 -26.30 -14.16
CA GLY A 171 -21.47 -26.17 -12.81
C GLY A 171 -20.60 -27.35 -12.41
N LEU A 172 -21.08 -28.59 -12.65
CA LEU A 172 -20.30 -29.81 -12.41
C LEU A 172 -19.01 -29.81 -13.24
N GLY A 173 -19.09 -29.46 -14.53
CA GLY A 173 -17.94 -29.38 -15.42
C GLY A 173 -16.88 -28.40 -14.93
N VAL A 174 -17.29 -27.22 -14.45
CA VAL A 174 -16.38 -26.23 -13.85
C VAL A 174 -15.70 -26.80 -12.59
N VAL A 175 -16.45 -27.46 -11.71
CA VAL A 175 -15.89 -28.08 -10.49
C VAL A 175 -14.85 -29.14 -10.85
N LEU A 176 -15.18 -30.06 -11.76
CA LEU A 176 -14.26 -31.13 -12.19
C LEU A 176 -13.00 -30.56 -12.86
N THR A 177 -13.16 -29.58 -13.75
CA THR A 177 -12.02 -28.91 -14.42
C THR A 177 -11.14 -28.18 -13.42
N CYS A 178 -11.74 -27.57 -12.41
CA CYS A 178 -11.01 -26.88 -11.35
C CYS A 178 -10.22 -27.86 -10.47
N LEU A 179 -10.84 -28.95 -10.01
CA LEU A 179 -10.14 -30.01 -9.26
C LEU A 179 -9.00 -30.64 -10.07
N PHE A 180 -9.23 -30.87 -11.36
CA PHE A 180 -8.20 -31.37 -12.27
C PHE A 180 -7.05 -30.37 -12.44
N SER A 181 -7.35 -29.08 -12.55
CA SER A 181 -6.32 -28.03 -12.55
C SER A 181 -5.52 -27.99 -11.25
N LEU A 182 -6.16 -28.11 -10.09
CA LEU A 182 -5.46 -28.17 -8.80
C LEU A 182 -4.57 -29.42 -8.68
N TRP A 183 -4.99 -30.55 -9.23
CA TRP A 183 -4.15 -31.76 -9.33
C TRP A 183 -2.92 -31.52 -10.23
N LEU A 184 -3.11 -30.90 -11.40
CA LEU A 184 -2.00 -30.52 -12.29
C LEU A 184 -1.05 -29.51 -11.63
N CYS A 185 -1.57 -28.61 -10.77
CA CYS A 185 -0.75 -27.69 -9.99
C CYS A 185 0.28 -28.42 -9.13
N HIS A 186 -0.11 -29.52 -8.47
CA HIS A 186 0.82 -30.36 -7.72
C HIS A 186 1.78 -31.11 -8.65
N LEU A 187 1.27 -31.63 -9.77
CA LEU A 187 2.06 -32.42 -10.70
C LEU A 187 3.18 -31.61 -11.39
N PHE A 188 2.93 -30.34 -11.72
CA PHE A 188 3.88 -29.44 -12.38
C PHE A 188 4.58 -28.47 -11.41
N ASP A 189 4.13 -28.35 -10.15
CA ASP A 189 4.62 -27.39 -9.13
C ASP A 189 4.52 -25.90 -9.58
N SER A 190 3.64 -25.62 -10.54
CA SER A 190 3.44 -24.28 -11.12
C SER A 190 2.21 -23.61 -10.54
N ASN A 191 2.34 -22.34 -10.12
CA ASN A 191 1.23 -21.53 -9.61
C ASN A 191 0.12 -21.28 -10.64
N LEU A 192 0.44 -21.36 -11.94
CA LEU A 192 -0.47 -20.97 -13.02
C LEU A 192 -1.79 -21.75 -12.96
N TYR A 193 -1.71 -23.05 -12.69
CA TYR A 193 -2.88 -23.93 -12.59
C TYR A 193 -3.82 -23.53 -11.45
N ALA A 194 -3.28 -23.18 -10.28
CA ALA A 194 -4.09 -22.69 -9.18
C ALA A 194 -4.73 -21.34 -9.50
N LEU A 195 -4.01 -20.44 -10.19
CA LEU A 195 -4.57 -19.15 -10.63
C LEU A 195 -5.71 -19.34 -11.64
N PHE A 196 -5.55 -20.25 -12.61
CA PHE A 196 -6.62 -20.59 -13.56
C PHE A 196 -7.80 -21.30 -12.90
N ALA A 197 -7.56 -22.16 -11.92
CA ALA A 197 -8.60 -22.80 -11.11
C ALA A 197 -9.43 -21.75 -10.33
N ILE A 198 -8.74 -20.82 -9.66
CA ILE A 198 -9.37 -19.72 -8.92
C ILE A 198 -10.13 -18.79 -9.88
N GLY A 199 -9.50 -18.33 -10.95
CA GLY A 199 -10.14 -17.46 -11.94
C GLY A 199 -11.34 -18.12 -12.62
N GLY A 200 -11.18 -19.36 -13.07
CA GLY A 200 -12.23 -20.15 -13.70
C GLY A 200 -13.43 -20.35 -12.79
N SER A 201 -13.22 -20.85 -11.56
CA SER A 201 -14.32 -21.10 -10.61
C SER A 201 -15.08 -19.83 -10.20
N TYR A 202 -14.40 -18.72 -9.91
CA TYR A 202 -15.07 -17.47 -9.54
C TYR A 202 -15.68 -16.72 -10.75
N ALA A 203 -15.28 -17.03 -11.97
CA ALA A 203 -15.95 -16.53 -13.18
C ALA A 203 -17.28 -17.25 -13.45
N ALA A 204 -17.45 -18.48 -12.97
CA ALA A 204 -18.61 -19.31 -13.30
C ALA A 204 -19.97 -18.64 -12.97
N PRO A 205 -20.17 -17.99 -11.81
CA PRO A 205 -21.46 -17.35 -11.51
C PRO A 205 -21.78 -16.13 -12.38
N PHE A 206 -20.79 -15.56 -13.08
CA PHE A 206 -21.00 -14.52 -14.09
C PHE A 206 -21.33 -15.10 -15.46
N LEU A 207 -20.90 -16.34 -15.71
CA LEU A 207 -20.95 -17.01 -17.00
C LEU A 207 -21.95 -18.16 -17.04
N ILE A 208 -22.63 -18.47 -15.95
CA ILE A 208 -23.68 -19.49 -15.91
C ILE A 208 -24.95 -18.75 -15.57
N ARG A 209 -25.93 -18.82 -16.47
CA ARG A 209 -27.18 -18.08 -16.30
C ARG A 209 -27.96 -18.76 -15.18
N ASN A 210 -27.96 -18.14 -14.01
CA ASN A 210 -28.75 -18.63 -12.88
C ASN A 210 -30.23 -18.37 -13.16
N THR A 211 -31.01 -19.45 -13.17
CA THR A 211 -32.48 -19.42 -13.26
C THR A 211 -33.14 -19.19 -11.90
N THR A 212 -32.39 -19.29 -10.80
CA THR A 212 -32.89 -19.08 -9.44
C THR A 212 -32.51 -17.68 -8.94
N HIS A 213 -33.52 -16.91 -8.51
CA HIS A 213 -33.33 -15.61 -7.86
C HIS A 213 -32.83 -15.72 -6.41
N GLN A 214 -32.52 -16.93 -5.94
CA GLN A 214 -32.15 -17.22 -4.56
C GLN A 214 -30.66 -16.93 -4.28
N ILE A 215 -30.37 -16.19 -3.22
CA ILE A 215 -28.99 -15.88 -2.82
C ILE A 215 -28.21 -17.08 -2.23
N TRP A 216 -28.90 -18.00 -1.56
CA TRP A 216 -28.26 -19.07 -0.77
C TRP A 216 -27.32 -19.97 -1.59
N PRO A 217 -27.69 -20.46 -2.79
CA PRO A 217 -26.79 -21.27 -3.62
C PRO A 217 -25.53 -20.51 -4.04
N LEU A 218 -25.65 -19.21 -4.35
CA LEU A 218 -24.52 -18.36 -4.71
C LEU A 218 -23.56 -18.21 -3.51
N MET A 219 -24.13 -17.97 -2.33
CA MET A 219 -23.39 -17.84 -1.09
C MET A 219 -22.63 -19.12 -0.73
N LEU A 220 -23.28 -20.27 -0.86
CA LEU A 220 -22.68 -21.58 -0.64
C LEU A 220 -21.55 -21.86 -1.65
N TYR A 221 -21.79 -21.57 -2.94
CA TYR A 221 -20.80 -21.76 -4.00
C TYR A 221 -19.51 -20.98 -3.74
N PHE A 222 -19.62 -19.66 -3.49
CA PHE A 222 -18.46 -18.81 -3.21
C PHE A 222 -17.73 -19.22 -1.92
N SER A 223 -18.48 -19.62 -0.88
CA SER A 223 -17.91 -20.03 0.41
C SER A 223 -17.18 -21.38 0.31
N ALA A 224 -17.76 -22.34 -0.43
CA ALA A 224 -17.13 -23.63 -0.70
C ALA A 224 -15.78 -23.44 -1.43
N TRP A 225 -15.74 -22.62 -2.48
CA TRP A 225 -14.49 -22.30 -3.17
C TRP A 225 -13.48 -21.57 -2.28
N SER A 226 -13.95 -20.66 -1.43
CA SER A 226 -13.08 -19.96 -0.47
C SER A 226 -12.39 -20.95 0.47
N VAL A 227 -13.12 -21.92 1.01
CA VAL A 227 -12.57 -22.99 1.86
C VAL A 227 -11.60 -23.89 1.07
N VAL A 228 -11.97 -24.34 -0.13
CA VAL A 228 -11.11 -25.18 -0.97
C VAL A 228 -9.78 -24.50 -1.26
N PHE A 229 -9.79 -23.23 -1.67
CA PHE A 229 -8.55 -22.50 -1.96
C PHE A 229 -7.74 -22.12 -0.71
N CYS A 230 -8.40 -21.93 0.43
CA CYS A 230 -7.71 -21.81 1.72
C CYS A 230 -6.95 -23.10 2.06
N ILE A 231 -7.63 -24.24 2.02
CA ILE A 231 -7.04 -25.56 2.28
C ILE A 231 -5.90 -25.84 1.29
N PHE A 232 -6.12 -25.58 0.00
CA PHE A 232 -5.12 -25.75 -1.04
C PHE A 232 -3.89 -24.84 -0.82
N SER A 233 -4.10 -23.60 -0.38
CA SER A 233 -3.01 -22.69 -0.02
C SER A 233 -2.19 -23.20 1.18
N LEU A 234 -2.87 -23.79 2.18
CA LEU A 234 -2.21 -24.42 3.33
C LEU A 234 -1.37 -25.63 2.93
N PHE A 235 -1.82 -26.45 1.97
CA PHE A 235 -1.04 -27.59 1.48
C PHE A 235 0.15 -27.17 0.60
N THR A 236 -0.06 -26.21 -0.30
CA THR A 236 0.98 -25.74 -1.23
C THR A 236 2.01 -24.81 -0.58
N GLY A 237 1.71 -24.23 0.58
CA GLY A 237 2.60 -23.30 1.26
C GLY A 237 2.79 -21.97 0.52
N ARG A 238 1.78 -21.56 -0.27
CA ARG A 238 1.82 -20.33 -1.08
C ARG A 238 0.60 -19.44 -0.80
N ARG A 239 0.83 -18.30 -0.12
CA ARG A 239 -0.23 -17.34 0.29
C ARG A 239 -1.03 -16.72 -0.87
N ARG A 240 -0.45 -16.67 -2.07
CA ARG A 240 -1.07 -16.05 -3.26
C ARG A 240 -2.40 -16.71 -3.64
N HIS A 241 -2.56 -18.01 -3.38
CA HIS A 241 -3.78 -18.74 -3.71
C HIS A 241 -4.98 -18.25 -2.91
N TYR A 242 -4.91 -18.24 -1.56
CA TYR A 242 -6.02 -17.72 -0.76
C TYR A 242 -6.20 -16.21 -0.94
N LEU A 243 -5.13 -15.46 -1.22
CA LEU A 243 -5.22 -14.02 -1.46
C LEU A 243 -6.03 -13.69 -2.70
N LEU A 244 -5.76 -14.36 -3.83
CA LEU A 244 -6.56 -14.16 -5.05
C LEU A 244 -8.02 -14.58 -4.81
N ALA A 245 -8.23 -15.72 -4.15
CA ALA A 245 -9.56 -16.18 -3.77
C ALA A 245 -10.30 -15.15 -2.89
N LEU A 246 -9.63 -14.52 -1.92
CA LEU A 246 -10.18 -13.46 -1.08
C LEU A 246 -10.71 -12.27 -1.89
N TYR A 247 -9.91 -11.77 -2.83
CA TYR A 247 -10.33 -10.65 -3.69
C TYR A 247 -11.54 -11.02 -4.55
N LEU A 248 -11.48 -12.17 -5.24
CA LEU A 248 -12.57 -12.59 -6.12
C LEU A 248 -13.83 -12.97 -5.34
N ALA A 249 -13.69 -13.55 -4.14
CA ALA A 249 -14.83 -13.93 -3.33
C ALA A 249 -15.60 -12.72 -2.81
N ILE A 250 -14.89 -11.69 -2.32
CA ILE A 250 -15.53 -10.48 -1.81
C ILE A 250 -16.11 -9.65 -2.95
N ALA A 251 -15.32 -9.33 -3.97
CA ALA A 251 -15.76 -8.47 -5.07
C ALA A 251 -16.79 -9.18 -5.95
N GLY A 252 -16.56 -10.45 -6.27
CA GLY A 252 -17.42 -11.21 -7.18
C GLY A 252 -18.83 -11.40 -6.63
N PHE A 253 -18.94 -11.80 -5.36
CA PHE A 253 -20.23 -11.95 -4.71
C PHE A 253 -20.98 -10.61 -4.60
N ASP A 254 -20.31 -9.54 -4.17
CA ASP A 254 -20.93 -8.22 -4.00
C ASP A 254 -21.48 -7.66 -5.33
N ILE A 255 -20.76 -7.84 -6.45
CA ILE A 255 -21.21 -7.41 -7.78
C ILE A 255 -22.48 -8.16 -8.19
N ILE A 256 -22.53 -9.48 -8.03
CA ILE A 256 -23.69 -10.28 -8.42
C ILE A 256 -24.88 -9.96 -7.51
N TRP A 257 -24.63 -9.94 -6.19
CA TRP A 257 -25.62 -9.61 -5.17
C TRP A 257 -26.35 -8.29 -5.46
N ARG A 258 -25.60 -7.21 -5.71
CA ARG A 258 -26.19 -5.89 -5.99
C ARG A 258 -27.04 -5.85 -7.27
N ARG A 259 -26.72 -6.69 -8.25
CA ARG A 259 -27.47 -6.78 -9.52
C ARG A 259 -28.75 -7.61 -9.40
N THR A 260 -28.76 -8.59 -8.49
CA THR A 260 -29.92 -9.50 -8.31
C THR A 260 -31.04 -8.86 -7.49
N ALA A 261 -30.80 -7.72 -6.82
CA ALA A 261 -31.74 -6.74 -6.26
C ALA A 261 -32.96 -7.22 -5.44
N GLY A 262 -33.08 -8.51 -5.10
CA GLY A 262 -34.35 -9.08 -4.65
C GLY A 262 -34.31 -10.04 -3.46
N ASP A 263 -33.27 -10.05 -2.61
CA ASP A 263 -33.19 -11.02 -1.51
C ASP A 263 -32.50 -10.43 -0.24
N PRO A 264 -32.50 -11.11 0.93
CA PRO A 264 -32.26 -10.49 2.24
C PRO A 264 -30.82 -10.03 2.49
N TRP A 265 -30.62 -8.73 2.78
CA TRP A 265 -29.32 -8.13 3.16
C TRP A 265 -28.63 -8.84 4.34
N GLN A 266 -29.39 -9.53 5.18
CA GLN A 266 -28.86 -10.37 6.25
C GLN A 266 -27.99 -11.51 5.72
N ALA A 267 -28.35 -12.11 4.58
CA ALA A 267 -27.55 -13.16 3.95
C ALA A 267 -26.22 -12.60 3.41
N ALA A 268 -26.24 -11.40 2.81
CA ALA A 268 -25.01 -10.74 2.38
C ALA A 268 -24.11 -10.37 3.57
N LEU A 269 -24.68 -9.91 4.67
CA LEU A 269 -23.93 -9.64 5.91
C LEU A 269 -23.32 -10.92 6.47
N PHE A 270 -24.11 -11.99 6.57
CA PHE A 270 -23.64 -13.30 7.00
C PHE A 270 -22.49 -13.79 6.12
N TYR A 271 -22.65 -13.73 4.80
CA TYR A 271 -21.58 -14.08 3.85
C TYR A 271 -20.30 -13.29 4.12
N GLN A 272 -20.38 -11.96 4.18
CA GLN A 272 -19.22 -11.10 4.40
C GLN A 272 -18.51 -11.47 5.71
N THR A 273 -19.26 -11.63 6.81
CA THR A 273 -18.69 -12.05 8.10
C THR A 273 -18.04 -13.44 8.05
N ALA A 274 -18.66 -14.40 7.36
CA ALA A 274 -18.12 -15.73 7.16
C ALA A 274 -16.81 -15.68 6.33
N GLN A 275 -16.74 -14.84 5.30
CA GLN A 275 -15.53 -14.68 4.50
C GLN A 275 -14.37 -14.05 5.30
N LEU A 276 -14.65 -13.06 6.15
CA LEU A 276 -13.65 -12.51 7.07
C LEU A 276 -13.08 -13.62 7.97
N ALA A 277 -13.96 -14.47 8.52
CA ALA A 277 -13.55 -15.59 9.36
C ALA A 277 -12.74 -16.64 8.57
N ILE A 278 -13.22 -17.10 7.41
CA ILE A 278 -12.55 -18.11 6.58
C ILE A 278 -11.13 -17.67 6.21
N PHE A 279 -10.97 -16.47 5.65
CA PHE A 279 -9.67 -15.99 5.21
C PHE A 279 -8.78 -15.53 6.38
N GLY A 280 -9.35 -14.98 7.44
CA GLY A 280 -8.62 -14.64 8.67
C GLY A 280 -8.03 -15.87 9.35
N ILE A 281 -8.85 -16.92 9.54
CA ILE A 281 -8.43 -18.22 10.07
C ILE A 281 -7.40 -18.85 9.14
N CYS A 282 -7.61 -18.83 7.82
CA CYS A 282 -6.62 -19.34 6.86
C CYS A 282 -5.27 -18.62 6.99
N ALA A 283 -5.26 -17.29 7.08
CA ALA A 283 -4.02 -16.51 7.23
C ALA A 283 -3.28 -16.83 8.55
N ALA A 284 -4.02 -17.06 9.64
CA ALA A 284 -3.50 -17.48 10.93
C ALA A 284 -2.94 -18.92 10.88
N LEU A 285 -3.74 -19.88 10.41
CA LEU A 285 -3.34 -21.29 10.24
C LEU A 285 -2.15 -21.45 9.29
N PHE A 286 -2.08 -20.66 8.21
CA PHE A 286 -0.94 -20.67 7.30
C PHE A 286 0.35 -20.29 8.02
N THR A 287 0.28 -19.27 8.87
CA THR A 287 1.41 -18.79 9.66
C THR A 287 1.86 -19.83 10.69
N LEU A 288 0.91 -20.49 11.35
CA LEU A 288 1.15 -21.55 12.32
C LEU A 288 1.74 -22.81 11.68
N ARG A 289 1.10 -23.34 10.63
CA ARG A 289 1.47 -24.59 9.95
C ARG A 289 2.85 -24.51 9.31
N HIS A 290 3.15 -23.42 8.62
CA HIS A 290 4.43 -23.26 7.91
C HIS A 290 5.52 -22.61 8.76
N LYS A 291 5.21 -22.17 10.00
CA LYS A 291 6.11 -21.39 10.86
C LYS A 291 6.74 -20.18 10.16
N ARG A 292 6.06 -19.65 9.12
CA ARG A 292 6.50 -18.53 8.29
C ARG A 292 5.71 -17.27 8.68
N PRO A 293 6.33 -16.32 9.43
CA PRO A 293 5.64 -15.13 9.88
C PRO A 293 5.12 -14.31 8.71
N LEU A 294 3.98 -13.65 8.90
CA LEU A 294 3.44 -12.74 7.89
C LEU A 294 4.39 -11.54 7.75
N THR A 295 5.03 -11.41 6.59
CA THR A 295 5.95 -10.31 6.28
C THR A 295 5.18 -9.03 5.94
N ARG A 296 5.81 -7.85 6.08
CA ARG A 296 5.18 -6.56 5.72
C ARG A 296 4.72 -6.51 4.26
N ARG A 297 5.52 -7.04 3.32
CA ARG A 297 5.15 -7.14 1.89
C ARG A 297 3.91 -7.99 1.66
N SER A 298 3.82 -9.14 2.35
CA SER A 298 2.63 -10.01 2.23
C SER A 298 1.42 -9.37 2.89
N ALA A 299 1.60 -8.71 4.03
CA ALA A 299 0.55 -7.98 4.73
C ALA A 299 -0.01 -6.82 3.90
N ALA A 300 0.84 -6.08 3.17
CA ALA A 300 0.41 -5.02 2.27
C ALA A 300 -0.58 -5.53 1.20
N LEU A 301 -0.49 -6.79 0.78
CA LEU A 301 -1.45 -7.40 -0.16
C LEU A 301 -2.80 -7.75 0.48
N HIS A 302 -2.90 -7.82 1.81
CA HIS A 302 -4.17 -8.06 2.53
C HIS A 302 -4.91 -6.75 2.81
N LEU A 303 -4.19 -5.63 2.94
CA LEU A 303 -4.78 -4.34 3.32
C LEU A 303 -5.87 -3.86 2.34
N PRO A 304 -5.68 -3.90 1.01
CA PRO A 304 -6.75 -3.50 0.08
C PRO A 304 -7.97 -4.42 0.17
N ALA A 305 -7.78 -5.74 0.31
CA ALA A 305 -8.90 -6.66 0.51
C ALA A 305 -9.68 -6.37 1.79
N LEU A 306 -8.98 -6.07 2.91
CA LEU A 306 -9.61 -5.68 4.17
C LEU A 306 -10.30 -4.31 4.08
N LEU A 307 -9.77 -3.38 3.30
CA LEU A 307 -10.40 -2.08 3.02
C LEU A 307 -11.68 -2.27 2.20
N ILE A 308 -11.64 -3.09 1.14
CA ILE A 308 -12.83 -3.44 0.35
C ILE A 308 -13.87 -4.10 1.26
N PHE A 309 -13.47 -5.09 2.06
CA PHE A 309 -14.33 -5.71 3.05
C PHE A 309 -14.99 -4.67 3.98
N TYR A 310 -14.19 -3.77 4.56
CA TYR A 310 -14.67 -2.73 5.47
C TYR A 310 -15.71 -1.83 4.79
N ILE A 311 -15.42 -1.32 3.59
CA ILE A 311 -16.32 -0.44 2.84
C ILE A 311 -17.62 -1.17 2.50
N LEU A 312 -17.55 -2.40 1.97
CA LEU A 312 -18.73 -3.15 1.55
C LEU A 312 -19.61 -3.54 2.75
N GLN A 313 -19.01 -3.95 3.86
CA GLN A 313 -19.75 -4.30 5.07
C GLN A 313 -20.33 -3.06 5.74
N TYR A 314 -19.55 -1.98 5.86
CA TYR A 314 -20.04 -0.75 6.48
C TYR A 314 -21.17 -0.12 5.68
N THR A 315 -21.06 -0.06 4.34
CA THR A 315 -22.14 0.48 3.50
C THR A 315 -23.43 -0.34 3.59
N LEU A 316 -23.32 -1.68 3.65
CA LEU A 316 -24.46 -2.56 3.87
C LEU A 316 -25.11 -2.31 5.23
N LEU A 317 -24.31 -2.25 6.29
CA LEU A 317 -24.79 -2.02 7.65
C LEU A 317 -25.37 -0.62 7.82
N HIS A 318 -24.72 0.42 7.30
CA HIS A 318 -25.20 1.79 7.42
C HIS A 318 -26.56 1.97 6.72
N ARG A 319 -26.80 1.24 5.62
CA ARG A 319 -28.08 1.27 4.90
C ARG A 319 -29.23 0.59 5.65
N HIS A 320 -28.96 -0.46 6.41
CA HIS A 320 -30.01 -1.30 7.02
C HIS A 320 -30.07 -1.24 8.56
N LEU A 321 -28.94 -1.00 9.22
CA LEU A 321 -28.73 -0.95 10.67
C LEU A 321 -27.78 0.22 11.04
N PRO A 322 -28.13 1.49 10.74
CA PRO A 322 -27.21 2.62 10.92
C PRO A 322 -26.70 2.78 12.37
N GLN A 323 -27.52 2.46 13.37
CA GLN A 323 -27.14 2.55 14.78
C GLN A 323 -26.11 1.49 15.20
N LEU A 324 -26.14 0.29 14.57
CA LEU A 324 -25.23 -0.81 14.90
C LEU A 324 -24.00 -0.86 13.99
N ALA A 325 -24.04 -0.18 12.83
CA ALA A 325 -22.95 -0.21 11.85
C ALA A 325 -21.58 0.14 12.44
N PRO A 326 -21.43 1.20 13.25
CA PRO A 326 -20.13 1.53 13.84
C PRO A 326 -19.66 0.49 14.85
N TRP A 327 -20.57 -0.05 15.67
CA TRP A 327 -20.25 -1.08 16.67
C TRP A 327 -19.78 -2.39 16.02
N ILE A 328 -20.43 -2.82 14.94
CA ILE A 328 -20.03 -4.02 14.20
C ILE A 328 -18.68 -3.80 13.51
N ALA A 329 -18.43 -2.60 12.97
CA ALA A 329 -17.16 -2.25 12.36
C ALA A 329 -16.00 -2.16 13.38
N LEU A 330 -16.29 -1.82 14.65
CA LEU A 330 -15.30 -1.93 15.74
C LEU A 330 -15.11 -3.37 16.19
N ALA A 331 -16.17 -4.17 16.23
CA ALA A 331 -16.10 -5.59 16.57
C ALA A 331 -15.25 -6.39 15.55
N SER A 332 -15.27 -6.03 14.26
CA SER A 332 -14.41 -6.67 13.26
C SER A 332 -12.91 -6.43 13.52
N VAL A 333 -12.52 -5.32 14.17
CA VAL A 333 -11.13 -5.08 14.60
C VAL A 333 -10.71 -6.10 15.63
N ILE A 334 -11.62 -6.51 16.54
CA ILE A 334 -11.36 -7.56 17.53
C ILE A 334 -11.10 -8.89 16.82
N VAL A 335 -11.87 -9.23 15.79
CA VAL A 335 -11.68 -10.44 14.98
C VAL A 335 -10.30 -10.45 14.29
N VAL A 336 -9.91 -9.33 13.67
CA VAL A 336 -8.58 -9.16 13.07
C VAL A 336 -7.48 -9.24 14.14
N GLY A 337 -7.73 -8.67 15.32
CA GLY A 337 -6.87 -8.72 16.50
C GLY A 337 -6.63 -10.14 16.99
N ILE A 338 -7.68 -10.96 17.08
CA ILE A 338 -7.59 -12.39 17.43
C ILE A 338 -6.75 -13.15 16.39
N CYS A 339 -6.99 -12.90 15.09
CA CYS A 339 -6.22 -13.53 14.00
C CYS A 339 -4.73 -13.16 14.03
N TYR A 340 -4.35 -12.03 14.63
CA TYR A 340 -2.96 -11.65 14.89
C TYR A 340 -2.42 -12.23 16.20
N LEU A 341 -3.21 -12.12 17.28
CA LEU A 341 -2.78 -12.47 18.63
C LEU A 341 -2.57 -13.97 18.80
N VAL A 342 -3.46 -14.80 18.26
CA VAL A 342 -3.37 -16.27 18.38
C VAL A 342 -2.05 -16.79 17.78
N PRO A 343 -1.68 -16.49 16.51
CA PRO A 343 -0.39 -16.91 15.99
C PRO A 343 0.81 -16.30 16.72
N ARG A 344 0.70 -15.06 17.21
CA ARG A 344 1.77 -14.40 17.98
C ARG A 344 2.05 -15.13 19.30
N LEU A 345 0.99 -15.46 20.05
CA LEU A 345 1.10 -16.15 21.34
C LEU A 345 1.63 -17.58 21.16
N LEU A 346 1.12 -18.31 20.17
CA LEU A 346 1.52 -19.69 19.90
C LEU A 346 2.95 -19.80 19.36
N LEU A 347 3.39 -18.87 18.50
CA LEU A 347 4.76 -18.88 17.97
C LEU A 347 5.78 -18.17 18.86
N LYS A 348 5.32 -17.44 19.91
CA LYS A 348 6.15 -16.60 20.79
C LYS A 348 7.10 -15.68 20.00
N ARG A 349 6.64 -15.16 18.86
CA ARG A 349 7.41 -14.32 17.95
C ARG A 349 6.59 -13.13 17.47
N GLU A 350 7.25 -12.01 17.28
CA GLU A 350 6.63 -10.84 16.67
C GLU A 350 6.29 -11.11 15.21
N LEU A 351 5.07 -10.73 14.81
CA LEU A 351 4.56 -10.88 13.45
C LEU A 351 4.46 -9.48 12.82
N PRO A 352 5.52 -8.98 12.16
CA PRO A 352 5.57 -7.58 11.74
C PRO A 352 4.48 -7.24 10.71
N GLY A 353 4.10 -8.17 9.84
CA GLY A 353 3.00 -7.99 8.90
C GLY A 353 1.63 -8.07 9.57
N GLY A 354 1.45 -8.95 10.56
CA GLY A 354 0.19 -9.02 11.31
C GLY A 354 -0.06 -7.78 12.15
N ARG A 355 1.01 -7.25 12.78
CA ARG A 355 0.99 -5.97 13.48
C ARG A 355 0.58 -4.83 12.52
N LEU A 356 1.18 -4.78 11.33
CA LEU A 356 0.83 -3.77 10.31
C LEU A 356 -0.66 -3.83 9.93
N ILE A 357 -1.21 -5.01 9.69
CA ILE A 357 -2.64 -5.18 9.39
C ILE A 357 -3.50 -4.66 10.54
N LEU A 358 -3.21 -5.09 11.77
CA LEU A 358 -3.99 -4.69 12.94
C LEU A 358 -3.97 -3.17 13.14
N PHE A 359 -2.81 -2.53 13.04
CA PHE A 359 -2.72 -1.08 13.20
C PHE A 359 -3.38 -0.33 12.04
N CYS A 360 -3.19 -0.72 10.79
CA CYS A 360 -3.85 -0.05 9.66
C CYS A 360 -5.38 -0.22 9.70
N TYR A 361 -5.86 -1.45 9.87
CA TYR A 361 -7.30 -1.74 9.93
C TYR A 361 -7.96 -1.16 11.18
N GLY A 362 -7.31 -1.31 12.34
CA GLY A 362 -7.78 -0.74 13.60
C GLY A 362 -7.81 0.78 13.57
N SER A 363 -6.80 1.44 13.01
CA SER A 363 -6.79 2.90 12.90
C SER A 363 -7.87 3.40 11.94
N LEU A 364 -8.10 2.72 10.81
CA LEU A 364 -9.21 3.02 9.90
C LEU A 364 -10.56 2.94 10.62
N ALA A 365 -10.82 1.81 11.29
CA ALA A 365 -12.09 1.58 11.98
C ALA A 365 -12.28 2.55 13.17
N LEU A 366 -11.23 2.84 13.92
CA LEU A 366 -11.28 3.78 15.04
C LEU A 366 -11.55 5.21 14.56
N VAL A 367 -10.91 5.67 13.49
CA VAL A 367 -11.17 7.02 12.97
C VAL A 367 -12.56 7.11 12.34
N HIS A 368 -12.92 6.15 11.49
CA HIS A 368 -14.20 6.20 10.79
C HIS A 368 -15.39 5.85 11.69
N ALA A 369 -15.47 4.63 12.19
CA ALA A 369 -16.59 4.19 13.02
C ALA A 369 -16.52 4.75 14.45
N GLY A 370 -15.33 4.77 15.07
CA GLY A 370 -15.16 5.27 16.43
C GLY A 370 -15.34 6.79 16.54
N TYR A 371 -14.57 7.55 15.75
CA TYR A 371 -14.51 9.00 15.87
C TYR A 371 -15.52 9.75 14.98
N LEU A 372 -15.63 9.42 13.69
CA LEU A 372 -16.51 10.16 12.79
C LEU A 372 -18.00 9.82 12.95
N GLU A 373 -18.33 8.63 13.44
CA GLU A 373 -19.71 8.14 13.51
C GLU A 373 -20.24 8.09 14.94
N LEU A 374 -19.56 7.38 15.86
CA LEU A 374 -20.04 7.25 17.24
C LEU A 374 -19.87 8.52 18.08
N MET A 375 -18.84 9.34 17.84
CA MET A 375 -18.65 10.54 18.64
C MET A 375 -19.66 11.64 18.27
N PRO A 376 -20.35 12.21 19.26
CA PRO A 376 -21.20 13.38 19.05
C PRO A 376 -20.44 14.53 18.39
N GLN A 377 -21.08 15.23 17.45
CA GLN A 377 -20.43 16.26 16.63
C GLN A 377 -19.82 17.39 17.46
N ASN A 378 -20.45 17.75 18.59
CA ASN A 378 -19.95 18.75 19.53
C ASN A 378 -18.63 18.36 20.20
N TRP A 379 -18.38 17.06 20.43
CA TRP A 379 -17.18 16.58 21.14
C TRP A 379 -15.99 16.29 20.21
N ARG A 380 -16.23 16.14 18.89
CA ARG A 380 -15.18 15.82 17.91
C ARG A 380 -13.99 16.81 17.95
N PRO A 381 -14.19 18.13 17.87
CA PRO A 381 -13.06 19.08 17.87
C PRO A 381 -12.22 19.00 19.16
N TRP A 382 -12.89 18.82 20.30
CA TRP A 382 -12.24 18.68 21.61
C TRP A 382 -11.42 17.40 21.72
N LEU A 383 -11.94 16.28 21.24
CA LEU A 383 -11.21 15.01 21.21
C LEU A 383 -10.02 15.06 20.26
N ALA A 384 -10.17 15.71 19.10
CA ALA A 384 -9.07 15.92 18.17
C ALA A 384 -7.94 16.75 18.78
N LEU A 385 -8.29 17.86 19.46
CA LEU A 385 -7.35 18.72 20.19
C LEU A 385 -6.62 17.95 21.31
N LEU A 386 -7.29 17.05 22.02
CA LEU A 386 -6.66 16.25 23.09
C LEU A 386 -5.82 15.08 22.56
N ALA A 387 -5.94 14.74 21.28
CA ALA A 387 -5.30 13.56 20.72
C ALA A 387 -3.78 13.69 20.60
N LEU A 388 -3.23 14.85 20.20
CA LEU A 388 -1.77 15.01 20.11
C LEU A 388 -1.08 15.07 21.49
N PRO A 389 -1.61 15.76 22.51
CA PRO A 389 -1.06 15.72 23.87
C PRO A 389 -1.11 14.31 24.45
N ALA A 390 -2.23 13.59 24.30
CA ALA A 390 -2.35 12.21 24.76
C ALA A 390 -1.34 11.30 24.06
N LEU A 391 -1.13 11.50 22.76
CA LEU A 391 -0.13 10.80 21.98
C LEU A 391 1.29 11.10 22.46
N ALA A 392 1.61 12.38 22.73
CA ALA A 392 2.91 12.79 23.25
C ALA A 392 3.20 12.14 24.62
N VAL A 393 2.24 12.14 25.53
CA VAL A 393 2.34 11.46 26.84
C VAL A 393 2.55 9.95 26.65
N TRP A 394 1.79 9.33 25.74
CA TRP A 394 1.92 7.91 25.43
C TRP A 394 3.31 7.54 24.88
N PHE A 395 3.92 8.38 24.04
CA PHE A 395 5.28 8.17 23.55
C PHE A 395 6.34 8.29 24.65
N VAL A 396 6.26 9.34 25.47
CA VAL A 396 7.19 9.57 26.57
C VAL A 396 7.14 8.42 27.59
N THR A 397 5.95 7.93 27.91
CA THR A 397 5.75 6.85 28.88
C THR A 397 6.09 5.47 28.33
N SER A 398 5.83 5.19 27.05
CA SER A 398 5.99 3.85 26.48
C SER A 398 7.40 3.52 25.94
N LYS A 399 8.33 4.50 25.88
CA LYS A 399 9.67 4.36 25.27
C LYS A 399 9.64 3.70 23.88
N ARG A 400 8.59 3.94 23.08
CA ARG A 400 8.40 3.33 21.76
C ARG A 400 8.92 4.23 20.64
N ASN A 401 9.45 3.62 19.58
CA ASN A 401 9.86 4.33 18.37
C ASN A 401 8.64 4.78 17.54
N LEU A 402 8.56 6.08 17.24
CA LEU A 402 7.55 6.74 16.37
C LEU A 402 7.29 5.99 15.05
N PHE A 403 8.33 5.42 14.43
CA PHE A 403 8.22 4.76 13.12
C PHE A 403 7.56 3.38 13.14
N THR A 404 7.34 2.78 14.31
CA THR A 404 6.79 1.41 14.37
C THR A 404 5.28 1.39 14.19
N ASP A 405 4.58 2.43 14.67
CA ASP A 405 3.12 2.54 14.71
C ASP A 405 2.61 3.71 13.85
N TRP A 406 3.27 3.94 12.70
CA TRP A 406 2.99 5.07 11.81
C TRP A 406 1.53 5.16 11.35
N ALA A 407 0.81 4.05 11.23
CA ALA A 407 -0.58 4.04 10.79
C ALA A 407 -1.51 4.70 11.82
N LEU A 408 -1.25 4.46 13.12
CA LEU A 408 -1.97 5.10 14.21
C LEU A 408 -1.62 6.60 14.28
N LEU A 409 -0.34 6.93 14.08
CA LEU A 409 0.10 8.34 14.01
C LEU A 409 -0.56 9.08 12.85
N ALA A 410 -0.60 8.47 11.66
CA ALA A 410 -1.22 9.05 10.48
C ALA A 410 -2.73 9.25 10.70
N ALA A 411 -3.39 8.29 11.34
CA ALA A 411 -4.81 8.38 11.68
C ALA A 411 -5.11 9.52 12.69
N ILE A 412 -4.34 9.62 13.77
CA ILE A 412 -4.48 10.69 14.76
C ILE A 412 -4.12 12.04 14.15
N GLY A 413 -3.05 12.11 13.36
CA GLY A 413 -2.65 13.32 12.64
C GLY A 413 -3.69 13.78 11.63
N LEU A 414 -4.30 12.86 10.87
CA LEU A 414 -5.39 13.17 9.94
C LEU A 414 -6.64 13.65 10.68
N MET A 415 -7.00 12.99 11.77
CA MET A 415 -8.12 13.38 12.64
C MET A 415 -7.92 14.82 13.16
N TRP A 416 -6.73 15.12 13.69
CA TRP A 416 -6.35 16.45 14.15
C TRP A 416 -6.40 17.46 13.00
N LEU A 417 -5.79 17.15 11.85
CA LEU A 417 -5.70 18.06 10.71
C LEU A 417 -7.08 18.46 10.15
N VAL A 418 -8.01 17.50 10.03
CA VAL A 418 -9.39 17.77 9.57
C VAL A 418 -10.14 18.67 10.55
N ASN A 419 -9.91 18.53 11.85
CA ASN A 419 -10.57 19.38 12.86
C ASN A 419 -9.91 20.75 12.93
N PHE A 420 -8.59 20.81 12.87
CA PHE A 420 -7.82 22.04 12.74
C PHE A 420 -8.29 22.88 11.55
N SER A 421 -8.45 22.27 10.37
CA SER A 421 -8.92 22.99 9.18
C SER A 421 -10.36 23.52 9.35
N ARG A 422 -11.25 22.73 9.95
CA ARG A 422 -12.65 23.15 10.22
C ARG A 422 -12.70 24.28 11.25
N THR A 423 -11.89 24.21 12.29
CA THR A 423 -11.78 25.24 13.32
C THR A 423 -11.30 26.56 12.71
N ILE A 424 -10.28 26.52 11.85
CA ILE A 424 -9.75 27.74 11.22
C ILE A 424 -10.69 28.29 10.15
N GLY A 425 -11.36 27.42 9.39
CA GLY A 425 -12.36 27.80 8.39
C GLY A 425 -13.67 28.29 8.97
N ASN A 426 -13.87 28.18 10.30
CA ASN A 426 -15.15 28.43 10.97
C ASN A 426 -16.30 27.55 10.41
N ASP A 427 -15.96 26.35 9.93
CA ASP A 427 -16.88 25.34 9.35
C ASP A 427 -17.36 24.32 10.40
N LEU A 428 -17.32 24.71 11.68
CA LEU A 428 -17.78 23.86 12.78
C LEU A 428 -19.30 24.01 12.96
N PRO A 429 -20.01 22.94 13.37
CA PRO A 429 -21.43 23.03 13.66
C PRO A 429 -21.73 24.09 14.73
N ALA A 430 -22.80 24.87 14.54
CA ALA A 430 -23.15 26.01 15.42
C ALA A 430 -23.37 25.65 16.90
N HIS A 431 -23.58 24.37 17.22
CA HIS A 431 -23.81 23.86 18.57
C HIS A 431 -22.54 23.40 19.30
N VAL A 432 -21.35 23.58 18.71
CA VAL A 432 -20.08 23.30 19.40
C VAL A 432 -19.84 24.39 20.45
N SER A 433 -19.79 24.01 21.73
CA SER A 433 -19.43 24.93 22.80
C SER A 433 -17.98 25.39 22.66
N GLY A 434 -17.69 26.67 22.91
CA GLY A 434 -16.33 27.20 22.93
C GLY A 434 -15.69 27.44 21.56
N LEU A 435 -16.48 27.65 20.50
CA LEU A 435 -16.02 27.97 19.13
C LEU A 435 -14.93 29.06 19.10
N GLN A 436 -15.05 30.09 19.93
CA GLN A 436 -14.09 31.19 19.99
C GLN A 436 -12.74 30.80 20.61
N ILE A 437 -12.70 29.78 21.48
CA ILE A 437 -11.50 29.40 22.25
C ILE A 437 -10.71 28.28 21.54
N LEU A 438 -11.38 27.45 20.75
CA LEU A 438 -10.78 26.34 20.00
C LEU A 438 -9.57 26.74 19.13
N PRO A 439 -9.62 27.84 18.34
CA PRO A 439 -8.44 28.31 17.58
C PRO A 439 -7.25 28.67 18.48
N LEU A 440 -7.50 29.31 19.63
CA LEU A 440 -6.45 29.65 20.61
C LEU A 440 -5.82 28.40 21.23
N LEU A 441 -6.64 27.39 21.53
CA LEU A 441 -6.14 26.14 22.10
C LEU A 441 -5.30 25.35 21.09
N HIS A 442 -5.69 25.31 19.81
CA HIS A 442 -4.85 24.73 18.76
C HIS A 442 -3.53 25.50 18.59
N ALA A 443 -3.56 26.84 18.65
CA ALA A 443 -2.33 27.63 18.63
C ALA A 443 -1.41 27.27 19.82
N ALA A 444 -1.97 27.22 21.03
CA ALA A 444 -1.23 26.87 22.24
C ALA A 444 -0.64 25.44 22.18
N GLU A 445 -1.42 24.47 21.70
CA GLU A 445 -0.99 23.10 21.48
C GLU A 445 0.20 23.01 20.51
N LEU A 446 0.15 23.75 19.40
CA LEU A 446 1.21 23.80 18.39
C LEU A 446 2.49 24.46 18.91
N TYR A 447 2.37 25.57 19.66
CA TYR A 447 3.51 26.21 20.31
C TYR A 447 4.13 25.32 21.40
N ALA A 448 3.31 24.59 22.16
CA ALA A 448 3.79 23.62 23.14
C ALA A 448 4.55 22.47 22.46
N GLY A 449 4.00 21.93 21.36
CA GLY A 449 4.67 20.91 20.55
C GLY A 449 6.03 21.39 20.02
N TYR A 450 6.10 22.63 19.55
CA TYR A 450 7.37 23.25 19.16
C TYR A 450 8.37 23.34 20.32
N ALA A 451 7.93 23.85 21.48
CA ALA A 451 8.78 24.03 22.64
C ALA A 451 9.43 22.71 23.12
N LEU A 452 8.73 21.59 22.93
CA LEU A 452 9.22 20.23 23.22
C LEU A 452 10.24 19.73 22.17
N LEU A 453 10.01 20.00 20.88
CA LEU A 453 10.81 19.46 19.77
C LEU A 453 12.05 20.31 19.43
N ARG A 454 12.08 21.59 19.81
CA ARG A 454 13.16 22.53 19.43
C ARG A 454 14.58 22.09 19.85
N LYS A 455 14.72 21.23 20.86
CA LYS A 455 16.02 20.75 21.37
C LYS A 455 16.47 19.41 20.77
N GLN A 456 15.70 18.81 19.87
CA GLN A 456 15.95 17.44 19.39
C GLN A 456 16.63 17.38 17.99
N HIS A 457 16.81 16.18 17.43
CA HIS A 457 17.68 15.93 16.26
C HIS A 457 17.13 16.54 14.94
N ARG A 458 17.92 16.44 13.86
CA ARG A 458 17.68 17.13 12.56
C ARG A 458 16.26 16.97 11.99
N MET A 459 15.63 15.80 12.14
CA MET A 459 14.28 15.55 11.62
C MET A 459 13.18 16.19 12.48
N GLU A 460 13.34 16.16 13.80
CA GLU A 460 12.43 16.82 14.75
C GLU A 460 12.49 18.34 14.65
N ARG A 461 13.64 18.90 14.26
CA ARG A 461 13.77 20.33 13.93
C ARG A 461 12.90 20.77 12.76
N VAL A 462 12.77 19.95 11.70
CA VAL A 462 11.88 20.27 10.57
C VAL A 462 10.42 20.25 11.01
N LEU A 463 10.02 19.22 11.77
CA LEU A 463 8.68 19.13 12.34
C LEU A 463 8.38 20.31 13.27
N GLY A 464 9.35 20.71 14.11
CA GLY A 464 9.25 21.88 14.96
C GLY A 464 9.00 23.17 14.19
N GLY A 465 9.70 23.37 13.06
CA GLY A 465 9.43 24.49 12.16
C GLY A 465 7.99 24.50 11.64
N VAL A 466 7.48 23.36 11.17
CA VAL A 466 6.08 23.24 10.71
C VAL A 466 5.09 23.59 11.82
N LEU A 467 5.31 23.09 13.04
CA LEU A 467 4.43 23.36 14.18
C LEU A 467 4.37 24.86 14.53
N VAL A 468 5.50 25.57 14.48
CA VAL A 468 5.53 27.02 14.74
C VAL A 468 4.72 27.78 13.71
N TYR A 469 4.89 27.46 12.42
CA TYR A 469 4.13 28.13 11.37
C TYR A 469 2.63 27.84 11.44
N LEU A 470 2.25 26.60 11.72
CA LEU A 470 0.84 26.26 11.98
C LEU A 470 0.31 26.97 13.23
N GLY A 471 1.13 27.10 14.28
CA GLY A 471 0.77 27.81 15.52
C GLY A 471 0.51 29.29 15.27
N HIS A 472 1.37 29.95 14.48
CA HIS A 472 1.16 31.31 14.01
C HIS A 472 -0.15 31.45 13.23
N PHE A 473 -0.36 30.57 12.26
CA PHE A 473 -1.58 30.59 11.45
C PHE A 473 -2.84 30.41 12.29
N ALA A 474 -2.82 29.48 13.25
CA ALA A 474 -3.91 29.27 14.19
C ALA A 474 -4.17 30.48 15.09
N ALA A 475 -3.12 31.11 15.63
CA ALA A 475 -3.23 32.31 16.46
C ALA A 475 -3.76 33.51 15.67
N MET A 476 -3.32 33.65 14.40
CA MET A 476 -3.83 34.69 13.51
C MET A 476 -5.31 34.48 13.18
N ALA A 477 -5.71 33.24 12.87
CA ALA A 477 -7.11 32.88 12.65
C ALA A 477 -7.95 33.11 13.91
N ALA A 478 -7.42 32.78 15.10
CA ALA A 478 -8.08 33.04 16.37
C ALA A 478 -8.35 34.54 16.56
N ALA A 479 -7.34 35.39 16.35
CA ALA A 479 -7.50 36.84 16.45
C ALA A 479 -8.57 37.35 15.47
N TRP A 480 -8.58 36.83 14.23
CA TRP A 480 -9.57 37.19 13.22
C TRP A 480 -11.00 36.78 13.61
N GLN A 481 -11.18 35.59 14.19
CA GLN A 481 -12.50 35.08 14.57
C GLN A 481 -13.06 35.71 15.85
N ILE A 482 -12.19 36.10 16.79
CA ILE A 482 -12.59 36.64 18.11
C ILE A 482 -12.78 38.16 18.05
N LEU A 483 -11.91 38.88 17.34
CA LEU A 483 -11.91 40.33 17.33
C LEU A 483 -12.85 40.86 16.23
N GLN A 484 -13.80 41.69 16.63
CA GLN A 484 -14.79 42.28 15.71
C GLN A 484 -14.21 43.44 14.89
N SER A 485 -13.11 44.07 15.34
CA SER A 485 -12.51 45.23 14.69
C SER A 485 -11.31 44.84 13.82
N SER A 486 -11.28 45.30 12.57
CA SER A 486 -10.17 45.00 11.65
C SER A 486 -8.83 45.49 12.20
N LEU A 487 -8.83 46.67 12.82
CA LEU A 487 -7.67 47.26 13.49
C LEU A 487 -7.22 46.43 14.71
N GLY A 488 -8.16 45.91 15.50
CA GLY A 488 -7.85 45.02 16.63
C GLY A 488 -7.14 43.75 16.18
N VAL A 489 -7.57 43.15 15.07
CA VAL A 489 -6.91 41.96 14.50
C VAL A 489 -5.48 42.27 14.08
N SER A 490 -5.25 43.40 13.41
CA SER A 490 -3.90 43.81 12.98
C SER A 490 -2.98 44.10 14.17
N LEU A 491 -3.48 44.75 15.21
CA LEU A 491 -2.73 44.94 16.46
C LEU A 491 -2.40 43.61 17.15
N ALA A 492 -3.34 42.67 17.19
CA ALA A 492 -3.11 41.35 17.78
C ALA A 492 -2.03 40.56 17.04
N TRP A 493 -2.01 40.60 15.69
CA TRP A 493 -0.96 39.98 14.89
C TRP A 493 0.41 40.63 15.12
N GLY A 494 0.46 41.96 15.18
CA GLY A 494 1.70 42.69 15.50
C GLY A 494 2.22 42.41 16.91
N LEU A 495 1.33 42.34 17.91
CA LEU A 495 1.69 41.98 19.28
C LEU A 495 2.22 40.55 19.36
N LEU A 496 1.56 39.61 18.69
CA LEU A 496 2.03 38.22 18.60
C LEU A 496 3.44 38.15 18.00
N ALA A 497 3.71 38.93 16.94
CA ALA A 497 5.02 39.00 16.31
C ALA A 497 6.09 39.52 17.29
N LEU A 498 5.80 40.58 18.03
CA LEU A 498 6.68 41.12 19.07
C LEU A 498 6.95 40.11 20.18
N VAL A 499 5.94 39.37 20.64
CA VAL A 499 6.09 38.35 21.68
C VAL A 499 6.99 37.20 21.19
N CYS A 500 6.74 36.66 19.99
CA CYS A 500 7.56 35.60 19.41
C CYS A 500 9.02 36.05 19.23
N LEU A 501 9.22 37.27 18.77
CA LEU A 501 10.54 37.87 18.59
C LEU A 501 11.26 38.11 19.93
N GLY A 502 10.54 38.62 20.93
CA GLY A 502 11.05 38.83 22.29
C GLY A 502 11.42 37.53 23.00
N LEU A 503 10.68 36.45 22.75
CA LEU A 503 11.01 35.10 23.25
C LEU A 503 12.18 34.47 22.48
N ALA A 504 12.36 34.76 21.19
CA ALA A 504 13.44 34.21 20.38
C ALA A 504 14.83 34.62 20.89
N LEU A 505 14.97 35.83 21.43
CA LEU A 505 16.22 36.37 21.98
C LEU A 505 16.79 35.56 23.16
N PRO A 506 16.10 35.42 24.32
CA PRO A 506 16.61 34.68 25.46
C PRO A 506 16.74 33.18 25.15
N LEU A 507 15.91 32.65 24.25
CA LEU A 507 15.94 31.25 23.83
C LEU A 507 17.03 30.96 22.77
N ARG A 508 17.66 31.99 22.20
CA ARG A 508 18.59 31.90 21.05
C ARG A 508 18.03 31.04 19.90
N ASP A 509 16.74 31.22 19.64
CA ASP A 509 15.98 30.35 18.74
C ASP A 509 15.74 31.03 17.39
N ARG A 510 16.55 30.63 16.40
CA ARG A 510 16.48 31.20 15.04
C ARG A 510 15.16 30.88 14.33
N ILE A 511 14.58 29.70 14.55
CA ILE A 511 13.33 29.32 13.87
C ILE A 511 12.20 30.20 14.36
N LEU A 512 12.10 30.41 15.67
CA LEU A 512 11.11 31.30 16.28
C LEU A 512 11.29 32.76 15.81
N GLY A 513 12.53 33.26 15.81
CA GLY A 513 12.84 34.60 15.31
C GLY A 513 12.47 34.79 13.83
N HIS A 514 12.85 33.86 12.95
CA HIS A 514 12.51 33.94 11.52
C HIS A 514 10.99 33.90 11.30
N SER A 515 10.28 33.06 12.04
CA SER A 515 8.83 32.95 11.91
C SER A 515 8.08 34.22 12.33
N SER A 516 8.60 35.00 13.30
CA SER A 516 7.99 36.29 13.68
C SER A 516 8.05 37.36 12.58
N LEU A 517 9.04 37.31 11.68
CA LEU A 517 9.11 38.24 10.55
C LEU A 517 7.96 38.03 9.58
N LEU A 518 7.53 36.78 9.38
CA LEU A 518 6.38 36.47 8.54
C LEU A 518 5.09 37.04 9.14
N LEU A 519 4.92 36.97 10.47
CA LEU A 519 3.80 37.64 11.14
C LEU A 519 3.81 39.16 10.91
N PHE A 520 4.97 39.80 11.07
CA PHE A 520 5.11 41.24 10.81
C PHE A 520 4.75 41.59 9.36
N ALA A 521 5.22 40.80 8.41
CA ALA A 521 4.91 41.00 6.99
C ALA A 521 3.40 40.89 6.73
N PHE A 522 2.73 39.85 7.23
CA PHE A 522 1.29 39.69 7.08
C PHE A 522 0.49 40.80 7.77
N SER A 523 0.89 41.21 8.97
CA SER A 523 0.27 42.33 9.69
C SER A 523 0.41 43.64 8.92
N ALA A 524 1.61 43.96 8.44
CA ALA A 524 1.86 45.17 7.66
C ALA A 524 1.06 45.17 6.35
N LEU A 525 1.04 44.03 5.65
CA LEU A 525 0.29 43.87 4.40
C LEU A 525 -1.22 44.11 4.63
N LYS A 526 -1.79 43.51 5.67
CA LYS A 526 -3.21 43.70 6.00
C LYS A 526 -3.53 45.16 6.31
N VAL A 527 -2.69 45.83 7.11
CA VAL A 527 -2.90 47.24 7.44
C VAL A 527 -2.87 48.11 6.17
N LEU A 528 -1.90 47.87 5.28
CA LEU A 528 -1.74 48.60 4.04
C LEU A 528 -2.93 48.46 3.08
N PHE A 529 -3.42 47.25 2.89
CA PHE A 529 -4.45 46.96 1.89
C PHE A 529 -5.88 47.09 2.40
N ASN A 530 -6.15 46.73 3.65
CA ASN A 530 -7.52 46.62 4.17
C ASN A 530 -7.87 47.72 5.17
N ASP A 531 -6.97 48.04 6.10
CA ASP A 531 -7.28 48.99 7.18
C ASP A 531 -7.13 50.46 6.73
N LEU A 532 -6.25 50.74 5.78
CA LEU A 532 -6.03 52.10 5.25
C LEU A 532 -7.06 52.54 4.22
N ALA A 533 -7.74 51.61 3.53
CA ALA A 533 -8.67 51.93 2.44
C ALA A 533 -9.89 52.76 2.92
N GLY A 534 -10.38 52.50 4.14
CA GLY A 534 -11.56 53.16 4.72
C GLY A 534 -11.29 54.17 5.85
N ALA A 535 -10.05 54.30 6.33
CA ALA A 535 -9.74 55.13 7.50
C ALA A 535 -9.67 56.64 7.20
N ALA A 536 -9.96 57.49 8.18
CA ALA A 536 -9.76 58.93 8.08
C ALA A 536 -8.25 59.29 7.99
N PRO A 537 -7.87 60.40 7.32
CA PRO A 537 -6.46 60.77 7.11
C PRO A 537 -5.54 60.71 8.35
N PRO A 538 -5.91 61.21 9.55
CA PRO A 538 -5.02 61.12 10.73
C PRO A 538 -4.83 59.69 11.24
N VAL A 539 -5.86 58.83 11.13
CA VAL A 539 -5.78 57.41 11.50
C VAL A 539 -4.87 56.67 10.53
N ARG A 540 -4.89 57.02 9.24
CA ARG A 540 -3.98 56.45 8.23
C ARG A 540 -2.52 56.73 8.56
N ILE A 541 -2.21 58.00 8.89
CA ILE A 541 -0.86 58.42 9.25
C ILE A 541 -0.39 57.71 10.52
N GLY A 542 -1.25 57.63 11.56
CA GLY A 542 -0.93 56.92 12.80
C GLY A 542 -0.64 55.43 12.58
N CYS A 543 -1.48 54.73 11.80
CA CYS A 543 -1.27 53.31 11.48
C CYS A 543 0.03 53.07 10.69
N LEU A 544 0.33 53.91 9.69
CA LEU A 544 1.57 53.82 8.92
C LEU A 544 2.82 54.04 9.79
N LEU A 545 2.76 54.97 10.75
CA LEU A 545 3.86 55.26 11.66
C LEU A 545 4.11 54.08 12.62
N VAL A 546 3.03 53.51 13.19
CA VAL A 546 3.12 52.31 14.05
C VAL A 546 3.69 51.11 13.28
N VAL A 547 3.21 50.85 12.05
CA VAL A 547 3.73 49.78 11.17
C VAL A 547 5.20 50.02 10.82
N GLY A 548 5.57 51.26 10.46
CA GLY A 548 6.95 51.61 10.15
C GLY A 548 7.91 51.38 11.32
N VAL A 549 7.52 51.79 12.53
CA VAL A 549 8.31 51.58 13.75
C VAL A 549 8.44 50.09 14.08
N THR A 550 7.35 49.31 13.98
CA THR A 550 7.39 47.86 14.26
C THR A 550 8.25 47.11 13.25
N LEU A 551 8.16 47.42 11.96
CA LEU A 551 9.01 46.81 10.92
C LEU A 551 10.49 47.18 11.11
N TYR A 552 10.79 48.44 11.45
CA TYR A 552 12.15 48.88 11.73
C TYR A 552 12.76 48.15 12.95
N ALA A 553 12.01 48.08 14.04
CA ALA A 553 12.41 47.36 15.25
C ALA A 553 12.61 45.85 14.97
N GLY A 554 11.70 45.22 14.23
CA GLY A 554 11.82 43.82 13.83
C GLY A 554 13.05 43.55 12.95
N GLY A 555 13.33 44.41 11.97
CA GLY A 555 14.49 44.29 11.09
C GLY A 555 15.83 44.52 11.81
N TRP A 556 15.88 45.47 12.75
CA TRP A 556 17.05 45.68 13.61
C TRP A 556 17.36 44.46 14.47
N LEU A 557 16.32 43.88 15.09
CA LEU A 557 16.49 42.70 15.94
C LEU A 557 16.84 41.42 15.15
N TYR A 558 16.37 41.30 13.91
CA TYR A 558 16.76 40.22 13.02
C TYR A 558 18.27 40.21 12.74
N ARG A 559 18.83 41.37 12.41
CA ARG A 559 20.29 41.52 12.21
C ARG A 559 21.08 41.09 13.46
N TYR A 560 20.53 41.37 14.65
CA TYR A 560 21.13 40.95 15.90
C TYR A 560 21.08 39.41 16.10
N ILE A 561 19.98 38.76 15.72
CA ILE A 561 19.83 37.29 15.81
C ILE A 561 20.74 36.56 14.82
N GLU A 562 20.97 37.10 13.61
CA GLU A 562 21.93 36.52 12.65
C GLU A 562 23.38 36.58 13.14
N GLN A 563 23.73 37.61 13.92
CA GLN A 563 25.06 37.81 14.48
C GLN A 563 25.35 36.90 15.69
N LEU A 564 24.33 36.28 16.30
CA LEU A 564 24.52 35.26 17.33
C LEU A 564 25.00 33.95 16.66
N SER A 565 26.31 33.70 16.70
CA SER A 565 26.98 32.48 16.20
C SER A 565 26.27 31.19 16.61
N PRO A 566 26.31 30.12 15.78
CA PRO A 566 25.69 28.84 16.12
C PRO A 566 26.29 28.26 17.42
N PRO A 567 25.55 27.44 18.18
CA PRO A 567 26.13 26.70 19.28
C PRO A 567 27.30 25.88 18.73
N LYS A 568 28.45 25.92 19.42
CA LYS A 568 29.53 24.95 19.20
C LYS A 568 28.90 23.56 19.34
N THR A 569 28.95 22.79 18.25
CA THR A 569 28.48 21.41 18.14
C THR A 569 29.15 20.51 19.15
#